data_AF-D3TM70-F1
#
_entry.id   AF-D3TM70-F1
#
_cell.length_a   1.000
_cell.length_b   1.000
_cell.length_c   1.000
_cell.angle_alpha   90.00
_cell.angle_beta   90.00
_cell.angle_gamma   90.00
#
_symmetry.space_group_name_H-M   'P 1'
#
loop_
_entity.id
_entity.type
_entity.pdbx_description
1 polymer ?
#
loop_
_entity_poly.entity_id
_entity_poly.type
_entity_poly.pdbx_seq_one_letter_code
_entity_poly.pdbx_strand_id
1 'polypeptide(L)'
;MPSSVIIGVSTISQRRLGKMIFNKTILRCSRPILAKCYSSNVGLESNSSHTPVLCAEAINYLNPGPQKIYIDMTFGAGGHCKKLLDSCKDIKVYALDRDPVAYELAQQMTKEYEGRLTPLLGRFSDLPHLLKEQNIVRHSVDGILFDFGCSSMQFEEPERGFSVSKNGPLDMRMDCAPGMNNDQVTAADVLARAEEPDLVKILRIYGEEKAAKKIARAIVDARSALHPIKTTKQLADLVASCLHETPFRLDKLQRPTHVATKTFQALRIFVNNELNEINYGMVLANAYLRLQGRLVAITFHSLEDTIVKRHLYGNVIDGLANPVPLKYCGYDVVHDEETMQSITLSNWKPLHKHVILPGEEEIKHNSRSRSAKLRAAVKLK
;
A
#
# COMPACT_ATOMS: atom_id res chain seq x y z
N MET A 1 35.70 -3.40 52.48
CA MET A 1 36.73 -2.36 52.66
C MET A 1 38.08 -3.04 52.80
N PRO A 2 39.19 -2.50 52.28
CA PRO A 2 39.38 -1.15 51.73
C PRO A 2 39.31 -1.13 50.18
N SER A 3 38.75 -0.13 49.49
CA SER A 3 39.07 1.31 49.49
C SER A 3 40.43 1.55 48.82
N SER A 4 40.46 2.04 47.56
CA SER A 4 40.61 3.47 47.20
C SER A 4 42.09 3.80 46.91
N VAL A 5 42.56 4.58 45.93
CA VAL A 5 42.26 5.96 45.51
C VAL A 5 43.15 6.27 44.27
N ILE A 6 42.56 6.90 43.25
CA ILE A 6 42.97 8.11 42.50
C ILE A 6 44.48 8.36 42.23
N ILE A 7 44.81 8.76 40.99
CA ILE A 7 45.41 10.08 40.63
C ILE A 7 45.71 10.09 39.12
N GLY A 8 45.11 11.05 38.41
CA GLY A 8 45.46 11.41 37.04
C GLY A 8 46.56 12.46 36.99
N VAL A 9 46.49 13.31 35.95
CA VAL A 9 47.28 14.54 35.73
C VAL A 9 48.58 14.24 34.95
N SER A 10 48.58 14.40 33.62
CA SER A 10 49.06 15.62 32.91
C SER A 10 50.41 15.33 32.20
N THR A 11 50.88 15.96 31.12
CA THR A 11 50.42 17.07 30.27
C THR A 11 51.44 17.25 29.13
N ILE A 12 50.92 17.68 27.97
CA ILE A 12 51.38 18.82 27.15
C ILE A 12 52.65 18.71 26.26
N SER A 13 52.46 19.32 25.07
CA SER A 13 53.40 20.12 24.25
C SER A 13 54.08 19.42 23.08
N GLN A 14 54.18 19.99 21.87
CA GLN A 14 53.68 21.26 21.33
C GLN A 14 53.97 21.32 19.80
N ARG A 15 52.95 21.72 19.04
CA ARG A 15 52.94 22.78 18.01
C ARG A 15 53.90 22.79 16.80
N ARG A 16 53.28 22.96 15.62
CA ARG A 16 53.25 24.18 14.74
C ARG A 16 52.23 23.88 13.62
N LEU A 17 51.08 24.52 13.39
CA LEU A 17 50.52 25.89 13.54
C LEU A 17 51.02 26.92 12.51
N GLY A 18 50.07 27.41 11.70
CA GLY A 18 50.06 28.70 11.01
C GLY A 18 48.86 28.77 10.07
N LYS A 19 47.92 29.73 10.10
CA LYS A 19 47.75 31.02 10.79
C LYS A 19 46.22 31.28 10.88
N MET A 20 45.63 31.64 12.03
CA MET A 20 45.40 33.01 12.59
C MET A 20 44.34 33.80 11.77
N ILE A 21 43.22 34.34 12.27
CA ILE A 21 42.97 35.28 13.40
C ILE A 21 41.46 35.30 13.81
N PHE A 22 41.20 35.55 15.09
CA PHE A 22 39.90 35.85 15.76
C PHE A 22 39.40 37.29 15.54
N ASN A 23 38.08 37.56 15.49
CA ASN A 23 37.29 38.16 16.59
C ASN A 23 35.86 38.61 16.21
N LYS A 24 34.96 38.58 17.21
CA LYS A 24 33.56 39.06 17.21
C LYS A 24 33.47 40.59 17.08
N THR A 25 32.49 41.10 16.32
CA THR A 25 31.60 42.22 16.74
C THR A 25 30.24 42.12 16.05
N ILE A 26 29.19 42.39 16.83
CA ILE A 26 27.76 42.45 16.49
C ILE A 26 27.46 43.67 15.61
N LEU A 27 26.63 43.50 14.57
CA LEU A 27 25.72 44.55 14.07
C LEU A 27 24.39 43.90 13.63
N ARG A 28 23.30 44.43 14.18
CA ARG A 28 21.90 44.05 13.93
C ARG A 28 21.33 44.74 12.69
N CYS A 29 20.21 44.18 12.24
CA CYS A 29 19.18 44.70 11.33
C CYS A 29 19.51 44.63 9.82
N SER A 30 18.59 44.27 8.92
CA SER A 30 17.19 43.85 9.04
C SER A 30 16.69 43.50 7.63
N ARG A 31 16.19 42.27 7.40
CA ARG A 31 15.19 41.97 6.36
C ARG A 31 14.31 40.80 6.85
N PRO A 32 12.97 40.92 6.84
CA PRO A 32 12.11 39.84 7.28
C PRO A 32 12.08 38.75 6.20
N ILE A 33 12.49 37.53 6.55
CA ILE A 33 12.00 36.36 5.85
C ILE A 33 10.63 36.10 6.47
N LEU A 34 9.58 36.22 5.66
CA LEU A 34 8.22 35.82 6.03
C LEU A 34 8.21 34.32 6.37
N ALA A 35 8.42 34.01 7.64
CA ALA A 35 7.95 32.77 8.22
C ALA A 35 6.42 32.90 8.31
N LYS A 36 5.71 32.29 7.37
CA LYS A 36 4.29 31.99 7.56
C LYS A 36 4.18 30.97 8.69
N CYS A 37 4.08 31.47 9.93
CA CYS A 37 3.49 30.72 11.02
C CYS A 37 2.03 30.50 10.67
N TYR A 38 1.68 29.29 10.25
CA TYR A 38 0.29 28.86 10.30
C TYR A 38 -0.04 28.65 11.78
N SER A 39 -0.69 29.67 12.37
CA SER A 39 -1.37 29.56 13.65
C SER A 39 -2.50 28.55 13.49
N SER A 40 -2.37 27.40 14.15
CA SER A 40 -3.42 26.39 14.24
C SER A 40 -4.42 26.81 15.32
N ASN A 41 -5.38 27.65 14.93
CA ASN A 41 -6.69 27.68 15.56
C ASN A 41 -7.68 27.11 14.54
N VAL A 42 -7.85 25.79 14.58
CA VAL A 42 -8.98 25.12 13.95
C VAL A 42 -9.64 24.33 15.05
N GLY A 43 -10.89 24.70 15.33
CA GLY A 43 -11.74 24.01 16.29
C GLY A 43 -11.85 22.52 15.96
N LEU A 44 -12.05 21.75 17.01
CA LEU A 44 -12.43 20.34 16.94
C LEU A 44 -13.77 20.21 16.21
N GLU A 45 -13.73 20.06 14.89
CA GLU A 45 -14.77 19.38 14.12
C GLU A 45 -14.20 18.06 13.61
N SER A 46 -14.37 17.02 14.42
CA SER A 46 -14.11 15.63 14.05
C SER A 46 -15.21 15.14 13.11
N ASN A 47 -15.16 15.56 11.84
CA ASN A 47 -16.01 15.02 10.79
C ASN A 47 -15.31 15.08 9.41
N SER A 48 -14.10 14.53 9.30
CA SER A 48 -13.56 14.18 7.98
C SER A 48 -14.17 12.86 7.52
N SER A 49 -15.39 12.93 6.96
CA SER A 49 -15.94 11.85 6.13
C SER A 49 -14.89 11.48 5.08
N HIS A 50 -14.23 10.33 5.22
CA HIS A 50 -13.22 9.87 4.29
C HIS A 50 -13.85 9.63 2.91
N THR A 51 -13.54 10.48 1.93
CA THR A 51 -14.00 10.31 0.55
C THR A 51 -13.23 9.18 -0.11
N PRO A 52 -13.89 8.11 -0.59
CA PRO A 52 -13.22 7.02 -1.30
C PRO A 52 -12.62 7.50 -2.61
N VAL A 53 -11.48 6.94 -2.98
CA VAL A 53 -10.66 7.41 -4.10
C VAL A 53 -11.29 6.99 -5.42
N LEU A 54 -11.42 7.91 -6.38
CA LEU A 54 -12.04 7.62 -7.70
C LEU A 54 -13.43 6.95 -7.58
N CYS A 55 -14.19 7.30 -6.54
CA CYS A 55 -15.43 6.61 -6.20
C CYS A 55 -16.49 6.73 -7.30
N ALA A 56 -16.70 7.93 -7.83
CA ALA A 56 -17.68 8.16 -8.86
C ALA A 56 -17.33 7.37 -10.14
N GLU A 57 -16.06 7.41 -10.55
CA GLU A 57 -15.52 6.68 -11.68
C GLU A 57 -15.69 5.18 -11.49
N ALA A 58 -15.33 4.64 -10.32
CA ALA A 58 -15.45 3.23 -10.02
C ALA A 58 -16.89 2.73 -10.16
N ILE A 59 -17.86 3.44 -9.58
CA ILE A 59 -19.28 3.07 -9.69
C ILE A 59 -19.79 3.21 -11.12
N ASN A 60 -19.41 4.27 -11.83
CA ASN A 60 -19.78 4.47 -13.24
C ASN A 60 -19.26 3.32 -14.12
N TYR A 61 -18.01 2.87 -13.91
CA TYR A 61 -17.46 1.75 -14.67
C TYR A 61 -18.06 0.41 -14.28
N LEU A 62 -18.43 0.18 -13.01
CA LEU A 62 -19.17 -1.02 -12.60
C LEU A 62 -20.56 -1.09 -13.24
N ASN A 63 -21.16 0.05 -13.58
CA ASN A 63 -22.47 0.17 -14.23
C ASN A 63 -23.55 -0.65 -13.50
N PRO A 64 -23.88 -0.23 -12.25
CA PRO A 64 -24.89 -0.86 -11.42
C PRO A 64 -26.23 -0.99 -12.15
N GLY A 65 -26.96 -2.06 -11.87
CA GLY A 65 -28.24 -2.35 -12.52
C GLY A 65 -29.05 -3.32 -11.68
N PRO A 66 -30.37 -3.38 -11.89
CA PRO A 66 -31.29 -4.11 -11.02
C PRO A 66 -30.96 -5.61 -11.01
N GLN A 67 -31.14 -6.24 -9.84
CA GLN A 67 -30.99 -7.67 -9.61
C GLN A 67 -29.58 -8.22 -9.89
N LYS A 68 -28.57 -7.34 -9.91
CA LYS A 68 -27.18 -7.71 -10.13
C LYS A 68 -26.43 -8.01 -8.83
N ILE A 69 -25.42 -8.86 -8.93
CA ILE A 69 -24.56 -9.28 -7.83
C ILE A 69 -23.16 -8.67 -8.00
N TYR A 70 -22.67 -8.01 -6.96
CA TYR A 70 -21.34 -7.44 -6.92
C TYR A 70 -20.51 -8.03 -5.78
N ILE A 71 -19.20 -8.00 -5.96
CA ILE A 71 -18.24 -8.26 -4.88
C ILE A 71 -17.36 -7.04 -4.73
N ASP A 72 -17.37 -6.43 -3.54
CA ASP A 72 -16.33 -5.49 -3.13
C ASP A 72 -15.24 -6.31 -2.44
N MET A 73 -14.10 -6.48 -3.10
CA MET A 73 -13.02 -7.35 -2.62
C MET A 73 -12.18 -6.70 -1.52
N THR A 74 -12.36 -5.40 -1.28
CA THR A 74 -11.53 -4.58 -0.39
C THR A 74 -12.42 -3.57 0.32
N PHE A 75 -13.35 -4.07 1.13
CA PHE A 75 -14.39 -3.25 1.73
C PHE A 75 -13.83 -2.04 2.50
N GLY A 76 -12.80 -2.24 3.32
CA GLY A 76 -12.17 -1.20 4.12
C GLY A 76 -13.18 -0.50 5.04
N ALA A 77 -13.41 0.80 4.82
CA ALA A 77 -14.41 1.58 5.55
C ALA A 77 -15.81 1.57 4.89
N GLY A 78 -15.98 0.83 3.79
CA GLY A 78 -17.25 0.64 3.10
C GLY A 78 -17.70 1.78 2.20
N GLY A 79 -16.85 2.77 1.91
CA GLY A 79 -17.30 3.94 1.16
C GLY A 79 -17.65 3.65 -0.31
N HIS A 80 -16.92 2.76 -0.99
CA HIS A 80 -17.30 2.31 -2.33
C HIS A 80 -18.54 1.41 -2.29
N CYS A 81 -18.56 0.42 -1.40
CA CYS A 81 -19.72 -0.45 -1.15
C CYS A 81 -21.00 0.34 -0.88
N LYS A 82 -20.95 1.36 -0.01
CA LYS A 82 -22.08 2.24 0.29
C LYS A 82 -22.56 2.95 -0.96
N LYS A 83 -21.65 3.58 -1.73
CA LYS A 83 -22.03 4.28 -2.97
C LYS A 83 -22.64 3.33 -4.02
N LEU A 84 -22.14 2.09 -4.08
CA LEU A 84 -22.69 1.06 -4.94
C LEU A 84 -24.12 0.68 -4.52
N LEU A 85 -24.34 0.40 -3.24
CA LEU A 85 -25.66 0.06 -2.67
C LEU A 85 -26.69 1.21 -2.78
N ASP A 86 -26.22 2.45 -2.69
CA ASP A 86 -27.05 3.65 -2.87
C ASP A 86 -27.43 3.88 -4.34
N SER A 87 -26.60 3.43 -5.28
CA SER A 87 -26.83 3.65 -6.71
C SER A 87 -27.98 2.80 -7.29
N CYS A 88 -28.31 1.67 -6.66
CA CYS A 88 -29.36 0.77 -7.14
C CYS A 88 -29.99 -0.02 -5.99
N LYS A 89 -31.33 0.01 -5.88
CA LYS A 89 -32.04 -0.60 -4.73
C LYS A 89 -31.99 -2.12 -4.70
N ASP A 90 -31.94 -2.78 -5.86
CA ASP A 90 -32.14 -4.23 -5.97
C ASP A 90 -30.86 -5.01 -6.26
N ILE A 91 -29.71 -4.51 -5.80
CA ILE A 91 -28.44 -5.21 -5.95
C ILE A 91 -28.06 -5.95 -4.67
N LYS A 92 -27.23 -6.98 -4.83
CA LYS A 92 -26.55 -7.64 -3.71
C LYS A 92 -25.06 -7.38 -3.79
N VAL A 93 -24.43 -7.11 -2.65
CA VAL A 93 -23.00 -6.88 -2.52
C VAL A 93 -22.43 -7.83 -1.48
N TYR A 94 -21.42 -8.60 -1.88
CA TYR A 94 -20.57 -9.35 -0.96
C TYR A 94 -19.33 -8.50 -0.67
N ALA A 95 -19.14 -8.12 0.59
CA ALA A 95 -18.06 -7.24 1.01
C ALA A 95 -16.98 -8.06 1.71
N LEU A 96 -15.86 -8.27 1.03
CA LEU A 96 -14.70 -9.00 1.55
C LEU A 96 -13.68 -8.02 2.13
N ASP A 97 -13.17 -8.34 3.31
CA ASP A 97 -11.92 -7.78 3.82
C ASP A 97 -11.22 -8.82 4.71
N ARG A 98 -9.89 -8.76 4.75
CA ARG A 98 -9.10 -9.61 5.66
C ARG A 98 -8.99 -9.00 7.04
N ASP A 99 -9.23 -7.69 7.15
CA ASP A 99 -9.12 -6.93 8.39
C ASP A 99 -10.39 -7.13 9.24
N PRO A 100 -10.28 -7.68 10.47
CA PRO A 100 -11.41 -7.85 11.36
C PRO A 100 -12.15 -6.53 11.66
N VAL A 101 -11.43 -5.40 11.72
CA VAL A 101 -12.04 -4.08 11.97
C VAL A 101 -12.93 -3.66 10.79
N ALA A 102 -12.48 -3.90 9.55
CA ALA A 102 -13.28 -3.65 8.36
C ALA A 102 -14.51 -4.56 8.29
N TYR A 103 -14.35 -5.82 8.69
CA TYR A 103 -15.46 -6.77 8.78
C TYR A 103 -16.52 -6.35 9.81
N GLU A 104 -16.11 -5.89 10.99
CA GLU A 104 -17.04 -5.34 11.99
C GLU A 104 -17.83 -4.13 11.45
N LEU A 105 -17.16 -3.22 10.73
CA LEU A 105 -17.82 -2.10 10.07
C LEU A 105 -18.81 -2.56 9.00
N ALA A 106 -18.47 -3.60 8.22
CA ALA A 106 -19.38 -4.19 7.26
C ALA A 106 -20.62 -4.79 7.95
N GLN A 107 -20.43 -5.49 9.07
CA GLN A 107 -21.54 -6.02 9.89
C GLN A 107 -22.42 -4.91 10.49
N GLN A 108 -21.86 -3.77 10.85
CA GLN A 108 -22.66 -2.62 11.27
C GLN A 108 -23.46 -2.05 10.10
N MET A 109 -22.83 -1.94 8.92
CA MET A 109 -23.45 -1.43 7.71
C MET A 109 -24.59 -2.32 7.19
N THR A 110 -24.60 -3.62 7.49
CA THR A 110 -25.75 -4.48 7.09
C THR A 110 -27.07 -4.04 7.70
N LYS A 111 -27.06 -3.30 8.82
CA LYS A 111 -28.28 -2.74 9.44
C LYS A 111 -28.95 -1.68 8.55
N GLU A 112 -28.15 -0.94 7.77
CA GLU A 112 -28.65 0.06 6.80
C GLU A 112 -29.09 -0.61 5.47
N TYR A 113 -28.49 -1.75 5.13
CA TYR A 113 -28.64 -2.43 3.83
C TYR A 113 -29.07 -3.89 4.00
N GLU A 114 -30.08 -4.12 4.84
CA GLU A 114 -30.54 -5.45 5.22
C GLU A 114 -30.89 -6.31 3.99
N GLY A 115 -30.38 -7.55 3.95
CA GLY A 115 -30.57 -8.49 2.85
C GLY A 115 -29.82 -8.16 1.54
N ARG A 116 -29.15 -7.01 1.47
CA ARG A 116 -28.41 -6.55 0.28
C ARG A 116 -26.89 -6.58 0.46
N LEU A 117 -26.40 -6.47 1.69
CA LEU A 117 -24.98 -6.54 2.03
C LEU A 117 -24.67 -7.83 2.79
N THR A 118 -23.65 -8.56 2.36
CA THR A 118 -23.13 -9.75 3.06
C THR A 118 -21.63 -9.56 3.34
N PRO A 119 -21.25 -9.35 4.61
CA PRO A 119 -19.84 -9.26 5.02
C PRO A 119 -19.15 -10.62 4.94
N LEU A 120 -17.92 -10.65 4.43
CA LEU A 120 -17.05 -11.82 4.36
C LEU A 120 -15.69 -11.46 4.98
N LEU A 121 -15.24 -12.25 5.97
CA LEU A 121 -13.92 -12.09 6.59
C LEU A 121 -12.95 -13.08 5.97
N GLY A 122 -11.93 -12.58 5.27
CA GLY A 122 -10.89 -13.42 4.69
C GLY A 122 -10.04 -12.71 3.65
N ARG A 123 -9.01 -13.39 3.17
CA ARG A 123 -8.16 -12.91 2.08
C ARG A 123 -8.81 -13.21 0.73
N PHE A 124 -8.22 -12.72 -0.36
CA PHE A 124 -8.76 -12.99 -1.69
C PHE A 124 -8.69 -14.49 -1.99
N SER A 125 -7.61 -15.15 -1.58
CA SER A 125 -7.44 -16.60 -1.72
C SER A 125 -8.50 -17.43 -0.97
N ASP A 126 -9.15 -16.89 0.05
CA ASP A 126 -10.20 -17.55 0.82
C ASP A 126 -11.60 -17.41 0.17
N LEU A 127 -11.75 -16.49 -0.79
CA LEU A 127 -13.02 -16.17 -1.46
C LEU A 127 -13.78 -17.40 -2.01
N PRO A 128 -13.15 -18.42 -2.64
CA PRO A 128 -13.89 -19.57 -3.16
C PRO A 128 -14.68 -20.33 -2.11
N HIS A 129 -14.10 -20.47 -0.91
CA HIS A 129 -14.75 -21.12 0.22
C HIS A 129 -15.92 -20.26 0.72
N LEU A 130 -15.65 -18.98 0.95
CA LEU A 130 -16.63 -18.02 1.47
C LEU A 130 -17.84 -17.87 0.55
N LEU A 131 -17.63 -17.81 -0.78
CA LEU A 131 -18.73 -17.73 -1.74
C LEU A 131 -19.53 -19.02 -1.85
N LYS A 132 -18.89 -20.18 -1.66
CA LYS A 132 -19.58 -21.47 -1.65
C LYS A 132 -20.60 -21.55 -0.51
N GLU A 133 -20.26 -21.04 0.67
CA GLU A 133 -21.19 -20.96 1.81
C GLU A 133 -22.40 -20.07 1.51
N GLN A 134 -22.23 -19.06 0.65
CA GLN A 134 -23.30 -18.18 0.19
C GLN A 134 -24.04 -18.71 -1.05
N ASN A 135 -23.76 -19.94 -1.49
CA ASN A 135 -24.31 -20.55 -2.72
C ASN A 135 -24.03 -19.74 -3.99
N ILE A 136 -22.93 -18.99 -4.03
CA ILE A 136 -22.48 -18.24 -5.20
C ILE A 136 -21.57 -19.13 -6.04
N VAL A 137 -22.02 -19.40 -7.27
CA VAL A 137 -21.32 -20.25 -8.23
C VAL A 137 -20.37 -19.44 -9.10
N ARG A 138 -19.50 -20.12 -9.84
CA ARG A 138 -18.64 -19.46 -10.84
C ARG A 138 -19.49 -18.87 -11.96
N HIS A 139 -18.97 -17.83 -12.62
CA HIS A 139 -19.64 -17.14 -13.72
C HIS A 139 -21.02 -16.54 -13.40
N SER A 140 -21.30 -16.19 -12.14
CA SER A 140 -22.60 -15.63 -11.73
C SER A 140 -22.54 -14.19 -11.21
N VAL A 141 -21.35 -13.59 -11.08
CA VAL A 141 -21.18 -12.24 -10.53
C VAL A 141 -21.16 -11.20 -11.65
N ASP A 142 -21.89 -10.09 -11.47
CA ASP A 142 -21.99 -9.01 -12.45
C ASP A 142 -20.85 -8.01 -12.39
N GLY A 143 -20.30 -7.77 -11.21
CA GLY A 143 -19.18 -6.85 -11.05
C GLY A 143 -18.30 -7.15 -9.85
N ILE A 144 -17.01 -6.87 -10.00
CA ILE A 144 -16.02 -7.00 -8.93
C ILE A 144 -15.22 -5.72 -8.85
N LEU A 145 -15.09 -5.19 -7.63
CA LEU A 145 -14.30 -4.01 -7.31
C LEU A 145 -13.08 -4.41 -6.48
N PHE A 146 -11.93 -3.86 -6.83
CA PHE A 146 -10.73 -3.83 -6.00
C PHE A 146 -10.30 -2.38 -5.80
N ASP A 147 -10.08 -2.00 -4.55
CA ASP A 147 -9.38 -0.80 -4.09
C ASP A 147 -8.16 -1.27 -3.30
N PHE A 148 -7.07 -1.56 -4.02
CA PHE A 148 -5.90 -2.21 -3.43
C PHE A 148 -5.16 -1.29 -2.44
N GLY A 149 -4.37 -1.89 -1.56
CA GLY A 149 -3.60 -1.15 -0.55
C GLY A 149 -4.30 -1.07 0.79
N CYS A 150 -3.81 -0.19 1.66
CA CYS A 150 -4.27 -0.10 3.04
C CYS A 150 -5.41 0.90 3.21
N SER A 151 -6.39 0.56 4.05
CA SER A 151 -7.45 1.51 4.43
C SER A 151 -6.86 2.66 5.28
N SER A 152 -7.57 3.80 5.34
CA SER A 152 -7.15 4.95 6.18
C SER A 152 -7.03 4.54 7.64
N MET A 153 -7.95 3.72 8.11
CA MET A 153 -8.05 3.26 9.49
C MET A 153 -6.75 2.58 9.92
N GLN A 154 -6.12 1.80 9.04
CA GLN A 154 -4.85 1.11 9.33
C GLN A 154 -3.66 2.07 9.49
N PHE A 155 -3.66 3.21 8.78
CA PHE A 155 -2.61 4.24 8.89
C PHE A 155 -2.88 5.23 10.03
N GLU A 156 -4.15 5.47 10.34
CA GLU A 156 -4.55 6.41 11.38
C GLU A 156 -4.32 5.85 12.78
N GLU A 157 -4.38 4.53 12.94
CA GLU A 157 -4.14 3.80 14.20
C GLU A 157 -2.65 3.43 14.38
N PRO A 158 -1.90 4.12 15.25
CA PRO A 158 -0.46 3.89 15.42
C PRO A 158 -0.13 2.46 15.87
N GLU A 159 -1.00 1.85 16.67
CA GLU A 159 -0.86 0.49 17.24
C GLU A 159 -0.72 -0.59 16.18
N ARG A 160 -1.07 -0.30 14.93
CA ARG A 160 -0.96 -1.23 13.81
C ARG A 160 0.35 -1.14 13.04
N GLY A 161 1.14 -0.10 13.26
CA GLY A 161 2.51 -0.02 12.74
C GLY A 161 2.65 0.25 11.24
N PHE A 162 1.60 0.70 10.54
CA PHE A 162 1.67 1.02 9.11
C PHE A 162 2.24 2.42 8.84
N SER A 163 2.09 3.35 9.79
CA SER A 163 2.47 4.74 9.61
C SER A 163 3.97 4.97 9.83
N VAL A 164 4.56 5.75 8.92
CA VAL A 164 5.93 6.26 9.07
C VAL A 164 5.97 7.45 10.04
N SER A 165 4.90 8.25 10.09
CA SER A 165 4.84 9.49 10.87
C SER A 165 4.35 9.28 12.30
N LYS A 166 3.47 8.29 12.53
CA LYS A 166 2.95 7.96 13.86
C LYS A 166 3.74 6.78 14.43
N ASN A 167 4.29 6.96 15.63
CA ASN A 167 5.07 5.91 16.29
C ASN A 167 4.14 4.85 16.88
N GLY A 168 4.44 3.57 16.63
CA GLY A 168 3.77 2.42 17.23
C GLY A 168 4.59 1.15 17.07
N PRO A 169 4.09 -0.01 17.53
CA PRO A 169 4.78 -1.29 17.35
C PRO A 169 4.93 -1.61 15.86
N LEU A 170 6.04 -2.23 15.49
CA LEU A 170 6.34 -2.59 14.11
C LEU A 170 5.62 -3.89 13.72
N ASP A 171 4.31 -3.81 13.55
CA ASP A 171 3.43 -4.96 13.25
C ASP A 171 3.21 -5.12 11.73
N MET A 172 2.45 -4.21 11.13
CA MET A 172 2.08 -4.19 9.70
C MET A 172 1.19 -5.36 9.21
N ARG A 173 0.65 -6.24 10.07
CA ARG A 173 -0.34 -7.26 9.64
C ARG A 173 -1.70 -6.63 9.35
N MET A 174 -2.32 -7.00 8.24
CA MET A 174 -3.65 -6.52 7.83
C MET A 174 -4.80 -7.24 8.54
N ASP A 175 -4.63 -8.53 8.81
CA ASP A 175 -5.59 -9.49 9.36
C ASP A 175 -5.49 -9.67 10.87
N CYS A 176 -4.97 -8.65 11.56
CA CYS A 176 -4.82 -8.66 13.00
C CYS A 176 -5.40 -7.36 13.57
N ALA A 177 -6.33 -7.49 14.50
CA ALA A 177 -6.78 -6.38 15.32
C ALA A 177 -5.64 -5.93 16.26
N PRO A 178 -5.60 -4.64 16.66
CA PRO A 178 -4.64 -4.14 17.63
C PRO A 178 -4.60 -5.01 18.90
N GLY A 179 -3.40 -5.39 19.32
CA GLY A 179 -3.20 -6.18 20.54
C GLY A 179 -3.54 -7.66 20.45
N MET A 180 -4.00 -8.16 19.30
CA MET A 180 -4.11 -9.61 19.07
C MET A 180 -2.75 -10.20 18.68
N ASN A 181 -2.44 -11.37 19.23
CA ASN A 181 -1.36 -12.21 18.75
C ASN A 181 -1.98 -13.37 17.96
N ASN A 182 -1.79 -13.36 16.65
CA ASN A 182 -1.93 -14.55 15.83
C ASN A 182 -0.53 -15.14 15.57
N ASP A 183 -0.44 -16.41 15.15
CA ASP A 183 0.83 -17.10 14.85
C ASP A 183 1.54 -16.55 13.58
N GLN A 184 1.13 -15.39 13.07
CA GLN A 184 1.70 -14.79 11.87
C GLN A 184 2.87 -13.87 12.19
N VAL A 185 3.79 -13.81 11.24
CA VAL A 185 5.05 -13.06 11.34
C VAL A 185 4.77 -11.56 11.24
N THR A 186 5.18 -10.80 12.26
CA THR A 186 5.12 -9.32 12.22
C THR A 186 6.29 -8.73 11.44
N ALA A 187 6.22 -7.45 11.04
CA ALA A 187 7.35 -6.75 10.45
C ALA A 187 8.58 -6.72 11.38
N ALA A 188 8.38 -6.60 12.70
CA ALA A 188 9.45 -6.72 13.70
C ALA A 188 10.11 -8.10 13.66
N ASP A 189 9.34 -9.18 13.55
CA ASP A 189 9.87 -10.54 13.45
C ASP A 189 10.69 -10.74 12.18
N VAL A 190 10.24 -10.17 11.05
CA VAL A 190 11.00 -10.19 9.79
C VAL A 190 12.37 -9.53 10.00
N LEU A 191 12.41 -8.34 10.59
CA LEU A 191 13.68 -7.64 10.83
C LEU A 191 14.58 -8.38 11.84
N ALA A 192 13.99 -9.01 12.85
CA ALA A 192 14.72 -9.76 13.87
C ALA A 192 15.39 -11.02 13.30
N ARG A 193 14.73 -11.72 12.35
CA ARG A 193 15.14 -13.07 11.93
C ARG A 193 15.71 -13.16 10.52
N ALA A 194 15.26 -12.33 9.57
CA ALA A 194 15.65 -12.47 8.17
C ALA A 194 17.16 -12.25 7.95
N GLU A 195 17.76 -13.01 7.06
CA GLU A 195 19.17 -12.81 6.70
C GLU A 195 19.35 -11.56 5.84
N GLU A 196 20.58 -11.01 5.81
CA GLU A 196 20.90 -9.82 5.00
C GLU A 196 20.49 -9.98 3.52
N PRO A 197 20.80 -11.10 2.83
CA PRO A 197 20.44 -11.26 1.42
C PRO A 197 18.93 -11.24 1.16
N ASP A 198 18.13 -11.76 2.10
CA ASP A 198 16.68 -11.80 1.97
C ASP A 198 16.06 -10.44 2.26
N LEU A 199 16.56 -9.71 3.26
CA LEU A 199 16.19 -8.30 3.45
C LEU A 199 16.49 -7.46 2.21
N VAL A 200 17.64 -7.67 1.56
CA VAL A 200 17.96 -7.00 0.29
C VAL A 200 16.92 -7.32 -0.79
N LYS A 201 16.54 -8.59 -0.94
CA LYS A 201 15.51 -8.98 -1.92
C LYS A 201 14.17 -8.31 -1.62
N ILE A 202 13.71 -8.35 -0.36
CA ILE A 202 12.45 -7.73 0.09
C ILE A 202 12.45 -6.25 -0.27
N LEU A 203 13.46 -5.49 0.18
CA LEU A 203 13.54 -4.05 -0.04
C LEU A 203 13.66 -3.68 -1.52
N ARG A 204 14.44 -4.45 -2.29
CA ARG A 204 14.67 -4.18 -3.71
C ARG A 204 13.44 -4.49 -4.55
N ILE A 205 12.81 -5.64 -4.33
CA ILE A 205 11.69 -6.13 -5.15
C ILE A 205 10.41 -5.40 -4.75
N TYR A 206 10.04 -5.39 -3.48
CA TYR A 206 8.76 -4.85 -3.03
C TYR A 206 8.79 -3.33 -2.78
N GLY A 207 9.95 -2.78 -2.41
CA GLY A 207 10.10 -1.34 -2.18
C GLY A 207 10.62 -0.53 -3.37
N GLU A 208 11.07 -1.20 -4.44
CA GLU A 208 11.88 -0.57 -5.51
C GLU A 208 13.02 0.30 -4.92
N GLU A 209 13.66 -0.16 -3.84
CA GLU A 209 14.67 0.61 -3.09
C GLU A 209 16.08 0.38 -3.66
N LYS A 210 16.71 1.46 -4.12
CA LYS A 210 18.05 1.41 -4.73
C LYS A 210 19.13 1.16 -3.68
N ALA A 211 18.93 1.69 -2.48
CA ALA A 211 19.85 1.54 -1.36
C ALA A 211 19.53 0.29 -0.50
N ALA A 212 18.82 -0.71 -1.06
CA ALA A 212 18.39 -1.91 -0.36
C ALA A 212 19.53 -2.61 0.40
N LYS A 213 20.71 -2.74 -0.23
CA LYS A 213 21.91 -3.33 0.40
C LYS A 213 22.37 -2.55 1.63
N LYS A 214 22.41 -1.22 1.53
CA LYS A 214 22.83 -0.35 2.64
C LYS A 214 21.86 -0.42 3.83
N ILE A 215 20.56 -0.39 3.54
CA ILE A 215 19.51 -0.46 4.57
C ILE A 215 19.48 -1.84 5.23
N ALA A 216 19.52 -2.92 4.44
CA ALA A 216 19.54 -4.29 4.97
C ALA A 216 20.75 -4.51 5.88
N ARG A 217 21.93 -4.03 5.47
CA ARG A 217 23.14 -4.12 6.29
C ARG A 217 22.99 -3.39 7.62
N ALA A 218 22.48 -2.16 7.60
CA ALA A 218 22.27 -1.38 8.82
C ALA A 218 21.26 -2.02 9.78
N ILE A 219 20.21 -2.68 9.27
CA ILE A 219 19.26 -3.46 10.07
C ILE A 219 19.97 -4.62 10.77
N VAL A 220 20.81 -5.37 10.02
CA VAL A 220 21.56 -6.52 10.56
C VAL A 220 22.61 -6.07 11.58
N ASP A 221 23.30 -4.96 11.34
CA ASP A 221 24.28 -4.42 12.28
C ASP A 221 23.58 -3.91 13.56
N ALA A 222 22.44 -3.22 13.45
CA ALA A 222 21.66 -2.73 14.59
C ALA A 222 21.18 -3.86 15.51
N ARG A 223 20.64 -4.95 14.95
CA ARG A 223 20.21 -6.10 15.76
C ARG A 223 21.40 -6.83 16.42
N SER A 224 22.55 -6.88 15.75
CA SER A 224 23.77 -7.52 16.27
C SER A 224 24.34 -6.75 17.47
N ALA A 225 24.13 -5.43 17.50
CA ALA A 225 24.46 -4.56 18.63
C ALA A 225 23.42 -4.60 19.77
N LEU A 226 22.57 -5.63 19.86
CA LEU A 226 21.50 -5.80 20.86
C LEU A 226 20.43 -4.69 20.88
N HIS A 227 20.22 -3.99 19.76
CA HIS A 227 19.15 -3.00 19.60
C HIS A 227 18.00 -3.58 18.76
N PRO A 228 17.00 -4.24 19.36
CA PRO A 228 15.87 -4.76 18.62
C PRO A 228 15.01 -3.61 18.07
N ILE A 229 14.72 -3.66 16.78
CA ILE A 229 13.85 -2.70 16.09
C ILE A 229 12.41 -3.15 16.33
N LYS A 230 11.74 -2.54 17.32
CA LYS A 230 10.38 -2.90 17.74
C LYS A 230 9.34 -1.88 17.36
N THR A 231 9.74 -0.66 17.00
CA THR A 231 8.79 0.42 16.67
C THR A 231 9.01 1.00 15.29
N THR A 232 7.96 1.58 14.72
CA THR A 232 8.01 2.27 13.43
C THR A 232 9.03 3.42 13.46
N LYS A 233 9.08 4.22 14.53
CA LYS A 233 10.06 5.30 14.67
C LYS A 233 11.51 4.80 14.65
N GLN A 234 11.81 3.72 15.37
CA GLN A 234 13.17 3.15 15.38
C GLN A 234 13.62 2.74 13.97
N LEU A 235 12.74 2.10 13.20
CA LEU A 235 13.02 1.75 11.81
C LEU A 235 13.19 2.99 10.93
N ALA A 236 12.30 3.98 11.08
CA ALA A 236 12.35 5.22 10.30
C ALA A 236 13.65 6.00 10.54
N ASP A 237 14.05 6.14 11.82
CA ASP A 237 15.27 6.82 12.24
C ASP A 237 16.52 6.09 11.75
N LEU A 238 16.55 4.75 11.82
CA LEU A 238 17.63 3.93 11.29
C LEU A 238 17.79 4.14 9.78
N VAL A 239 16.69 4.04 9.03
CA VAL A 239 16.71 4.23 7.57
C VAL A 239 17.13 5.65 7.20
N ALA A 240 16.69 6.66 7.96
CA ALA A 240 17.11 8.04 7.76
C ALA A 240 18.62 8.23 7.96
N SER A 241 19.16 7.72 9.07
CA SER A 241 20.60 7.80 9.38
C SER A 241 21.48 7.15 8.31
N CYS A 242 20.96 6.15 7.59
CA CYS A 242 21.70 5.44 6.56
C CYS A 242 21.74 6.18 5.22
N LEU A 243 20.70 6.94 4.86
CA LEU A 243 20.54 7.40 3.48
C LEU A 243 20.94 8.85 3.26
N HIS A 244 20.59 9.75 4.16
CA HIS A 244 20.74 11.20 3.94
C HIS A 244 20.88 11.94 5.27
N GLU A 245 21.45 13.15 5.25
CA GLU A 245 21.38 14.10 6.38
C GLU A 245 19.95 14.64 6.58
N THR A 246 19.11 14.61 5.53
CA THR A 246 17.73 15.08 5.56
C THR A 246 16.73 13.91 5.47
N PRO A 247 15.59 13.94 6.20
CA PRO A 247 14.65 12.82 6.28
C PRO A 247 13.75 12.67 5.04
N PHE A 248 13.93 13.50 4.01
CA PHE A 248 13.06 13.56 2.84
C PHE A 248 13.82 13.29 1.55
N ARG A 249 13.16 12.62 0.61
CA ARG A 249 13.60 12.41 -0.77
C ARG A 249 12.49 12.76 -1.74
N LEU A 250 12.86 13.01 -3.00
CA LEU A 250 11.89 13.21 -4.06
C LEU A 250 11.48 11.86 -4.66
N ASP A 251 10.18 11.64 -4.84
CA ASP A 251 9.67 10.48 -5.55
C ASP A 251 9.79 10.63 -7.09
N LYS A 252 9.29 9.65 -7.86
CA LYS A 252 9.35 9.68 -9.34
C LYS A 252 8.64 10.92 -9.94
N LEU A 253 7.73 11.54 -9.19
CA LEU A 253 6.97 12.73 -9.58
C LEU A 253 7.54 14.01 -8.95
N GLN A 254 8.79 13.98 -8.46
CA GLN A 254 9.49 15.09 -7.82
C GLN A 254 8.82 15.58 -6.53
N ARG A 255 8.12 14.71 -5.80
CA ARG A 255 7.39 15.07 -4.57
C ARG A 255 8.16 14.64 -3.32
N PRO A 256 8.19 15.47 -2.25
CA PRO A 256 8.84 15.08 -1.01
C PRO A 256 8.11 13.91 -0.35
N THR A 257 8.85 12.86 -0.05
CA THR A 257 8.41 11.69 0.70
C THR A 257 9.47 11.32 1.72
N HIS A 258 9.05 10.74 2.85
CA HIS A 258 9.99 10.27 3.85
C HIS A 258 10.89 9.18 3.24
N VAL A 259 12.17 9.21 3.60
CA VAL A 259 13.16 8.25 3.06
C VAL A 259 12.82 6.79 3.38
N ALA A 260 12.15 6.56 4.51
CA ALA A 260 11.71 5.24 4.95
C ALA A 260 10.45 4.69 4.25
N THR A 261 9.70 5.51 3.49
CA THR A 261 8.41 5.11 2.89
C THR A 261 8.52 3.83 2.05
N LYS A 262 9.59 3.70 1.25
CA LYS A 262 9.84 2.51 0.43
C LYS A 262 10.16 1.25 1.25
N THR A 263 10.86 1.43 2.37
CA THR A 263 11.18 0.33 3.30
C THR A 263 9.91 -0.18 3.97
N PHE A 264 9.06 0.73 4.43
CA PHE A 264 7.77 0.39 5.02
C PHE A 264 6.85 -0.30 4.01
N GLN A 265 6.76 0.23 2.79
CA GLN A 265 6.02 -0.41 1.70
C GLN A 265 6.51 -1.84 1.44
N ALA A 266 7.83 -2.05 1.39
CA ALA A 266 8.40 -3.38 1.13
C ALA A 266 8.04 -4.39 2.22
N LEU A 267 8.16 -4.00 3.48
CA LEU A 267 7.82 -4.86 4.62
C LEU A 267 6.33 -5.17 4.67
N ARG A 268 5.49 -4.15 4.44
CA ARG A 268 4.03 -4.30 4.38
C ARG A 268 3.61 -5.32 3.32
N ILE A 269 4.13 -5.15 2.09
CA ILE A 269 3.85 -6.07 0.98
C ILE A 269 4.29 -7.49 1.32
N PHE A 270 5.46 -7.65 1.93
CA PHE A 270 6.01 -8.94 2.30
C PHE A 270 5.20 -9.64 3.40
N VAL A 271 4.96 -8.95 4.52
CA VAL A 271 4.20 -9.47 5.68
C VAL A 271 2.79 -9.90 5.26
N ASN A 272 2.15 -9.12 4.40
CA ASN A 272 0.76 -9.38 4.00
C ASN A 272 0.62 -10.23 2.74
N ASN A 273 1.73 -10.66 2.11
CA ASN A 273 1.73 -11.40 0.86
C ASN A 273 0.92 -10.69 -0.27
N GLU A 274 0.95 -9.36 -0.30
CA GLU A 274 -0.02 -8.54 -1.06
C GLU A 274 -0.01 -8.86 -2.56
N LEU A 275 1.17 -8.97 -3.18
CA LEU A 275 1.28 -9.18 -4.63
C LEU A 275 0.74 -10.54 -5.06
N ASN A 276 0.89 -11.57 -4.22
CA ASN A 276 0.35 -12.89 -4.51
C ASN A 276 -1.16 -12.90 -4.32
N GLU A 277 -1.66 -12.28 -3.26
CA GLU A 277 -3.11 -12.10 -3.07
C GLU A 277 -3.73 -11.35 -4.25
N ILE A 278 -3.13 -10.24 -4.73
CA ILE A 278 -3.62 -9.53 -5.92
C ILE A 278 -3.68 -10.45 -7.14
N ASN A 279 -2.66 -11.30 -7.37
CA ASN A 279 -2.71 -12.28 -8.45
C ASN A 279 -3.88 -13.25 -8.28
N TYR A 280 -4.07 -13.82 -7.08
CA TYR A 280 -5.21 -14.69 -6.80
C TYR A 280 -6.54 -13.96 -7.02
N GLY A 281 -6.67 -12.72 -6.53
CA GLY A 281 -7.84 -11.87 -6.73
C GLY A 281 -8.19 -11.69 -8.21
N MET A 282 -7.21 -11.43 -9.07
CA MET A 282 -7.42 -11.30 -10.52
C MET A 282 -7.86 -12.61 -11.18
N VAL A 283 -7.28 -13.75 -10.78
CA VAL A 283 -7.68 -15.09 -11.25
C VAL A 283 -9.12 -15.40 -10.82
N LEU A 284 -9.45 -15.10 -9.57
CA LEU A 284 -10.79 -15.31 -9.00
C LEU A 284 -11.81 -14.38 -9.63
N ALA A 285 -11.44 -13.15 -9.94
CA ALA A 285 -12.31 -12.24 -10.65
C ALA A 285 -12.68 -12.80 -12.04
N ASN A 286 -11.69 -13.36 -12.74
CA ASN A 286 -11.96 -14.08 -13.99
C ASN A 286 -12.83 -15.32 -13.76
N ALA A 287 -12.69 -16.05 -12.66
CA ALA A 287 -13.48 -17.27 -12.41
C ALA A 287 -14.95 -16.97 -12.05
N TYR A 288 -15.22 -15.91 -11.29
CA TYR A 288 -16.55 -15.63 -10.74
C TYR A 288 -17.39 -14.66 -11.57
N LEU A 289 -16.77 -13.74 -12.31
CA LEU A 289 -17.52 -12.86 -13.19
C LEU A 289 -18.23 -13.64 -14.29
N ARG A 290 -19.49 -13.29 -14.54
CA ARG A 290 -20.21 -13.76 -15.74
C ARG A 290 -19.65 -13.12 -17.00
N LEU A 291 -20.03 -13.66 -18.16
CA LEU A 291 -19.78 -12.97 -19.43
C LEU A 291 -20.43 -11.59 -19.41
N GLN A 292 -19.70 -10.60 -19.92
CA GLN A 292 -20.05 -9.17 -19.84
C GLN A 292 -20.03 -8.56 -18.42
N GLY A 293 -19.62 -9.34 -17.41
CA GLY A 293 -19.37 -8.83 -16.06
C GLY A 293 -18.20 -7.85 -16.04
N ARG A 294 -18.22 -6.93 -15.08
CA ARG A 294 -17.29 -5.79 -15.04
C ARG A 294 -16.29 -5.90 -13.90
N LEU A 295 -15.03 -5.67 -14.20
CA LEU A 295 -13.97 -5.56 -13.21
C LEU A 295 -13.53 -4.11 -13.12
N VAL A 296 -13.43 -3.58 -11.91
CA VAL A 296 -12.80 -2.29 -11.62
C VAL A 296 -11.70 -2.51 -10.59
N ALA A 297 -10.51 -2.02 -10.86
CA ALA A 297 -9.34 -2.14 -9.99
C ALA A 297 -8.65 -0.78 -9.83
N ILE A 298 -8.50 -0.32 -8.60
CA ILE A 298 -7.79 0.88 -8.19
C ILE A 298 -6.49 0.44 -7.53
N THR A 299 -5.37 0.98 -8.01
CA THR A 299 -4.01 0.63 -7.55
C THR A 299 -3.27 1.90 -7.14
N PHE A 300 -2.38 1.83 -6.15
CA PHE A 300 -1.68 3.00 -5.60
C PHE A 300 -0.18 2.96 -5.85
N HIS A 301 0.38 1.81 -6.19
CA HIS A 301 1.78 1.71 -6.59
C HIS A 301 2.03 0.90 -7.86
N SER A 302 3.26 1.03 -8.37
CA SER A 302 3.71 0.45 -9.65
C SER A 302 3.56 -1.08 -9.71
N LEU A 303 3.89 -1.77 -8.63
CA LEU A 303 3.85 -3.24 -8.58
C LEU A 303 2.42 -3.79 -8.70
N GLU A 304 1.46 -3.25 -7.95
CA GLU A 304 0.02 -3.55 -8.06
C GLU A 304 -0.49 -3.30 -9.49
N ASP A 305 -0.31 -2.08 -10.01
CA ASP A 305 -0.75 -1.68 -11.36
C ASP A 305 -0.16 -2.59 -12.44
N THR A 306 1.08 -3.05 -12.25
CA THR A 306 1.73 -3.97 -13.19
C THR A 306 1.06 -5.34 -13.22
N ILE A 307 0.68 -5.89 -12.07
CA ILE A 307 -0.03 -7.18 -11.99
C ILE A 307 -1.40 -7.06 -12.65
N VAL A 308 -2.21 -6.08 -12.26
CA VAL A 308 -3.55 -5.85 -12.83
C VAL A 308 -3.45 -5.68 -14.34
N LYS A 309 -2.53 -4.83 -14.80
CA LYS A 309 -2.30 -4.57 -16.22
C LYS A 309 -1.97 -5.86 -16.98
N ARG A 310 -1.09 -6.71 -16.45
CA ARG A 310 -0.68 -7.95 -17.11
C ARG A 310 -1.83 -8.94 -17.25
N HIS A 311 -2.63 -9.10 -16.21
CA HIS A 311 -3.87 -9.90 -16.26
C HIS A 311 -4.85 -9.38 -17.30
N LEU A 312 -5.09 -8.07 -17.34
CA LEU A 312 -6.03 -7.46 -18.29
C LEU A 312 -5.58 -7.54 -19.76
N TYR A 313 -4.28 -7.62 -20.04
CA TYR A 313 -3.73 -7.76 -21.39
C TYR A 313 -3.35 -9.20 -21.76
N GLY A 314 -3.69 -10.19 -20.92
CA GLY A 314 -3.37 -11.60 -21.21
C GLY A 314 -1.90 -11.98 -21.08
N ASN A 315 -1.04 -11.12 -20.53
CA ASN A 315 0.37 -11.44 -20.28
C ASN A 315 0.53 -12.22 -18.97
N VAL A 316 0.01 -13.44 -18.98
CA VAL A 316 -0.11 -14.33 -17.83
C VAL A 316 0.52 -15.67 -18.19
N ILE A 317 1.30 -16.26 -17.29
CA ILE A 317 1.84 -17.62 -17.39
C ILE A 317 1.30 -18.39 -16.19
N ASP A 318 0.64 -19.53 -16.43
CA ASP A 318 0.06 -20.39 -15.38
C ASP A 318 -0.81 -19.64 -14.35
N GLY A 319 -1.60 -18.67 -14.81
CA GLY A 319 -2.47 -17.87 -13.95
C GLY A 319 -1.75 -16.76 -13.16
N LEU A 320 -0.44 -16.59 -13.32
CA LEU A 320 0.35 -15.54 -12.68
C LEU A 320 0.74 -14.45 -13.68
N ALA A 321 0.74 -13.19 -13.23
CA ALA A 321 1.22 -12.08 -14.04
C ALA A 321 2.69 -12.31 -14.44
N ASN A 322 2.95 -12.49 -15.74
CA ASN A 322 4.28 -12.80 -16.25
C ASN A 322 5.31 -11.75 -15.79
N PRO A 323 6.39 -12.11 -15.08
CA PRO A 323 7.38 -11.15 -14.58
C PRO A 323 8.05 -10.36 -15.70
N VAL A 324 8.08 -10.88 -16.93
CA VAL A 324 8.66 -10.24 -18.10
C VAL A 324 7.60 -9.38 -18.83
N PRO A 325 7.83 -8.08 -19.02
CA PRO A 325 6.99 -7.25 -19.89
C PRO A 325 7.01 -7.73 -21.35
N LEU A 326 5.87 -7.65 -22.05
CA LEU A 326 5.75 -8.03 -23.47
C LEU A 326 6.79 -7.36 -24.39
N LYS A 327 7.24 -6.15 -24.06
CA LYS A 327 8.31 -5.42 -24.79
C LYS A 327 9.71 -6.08 -24.75
N TYR A 328 9.88 -7.14 -23.96
CA TYR A 328 11.12 -7.91 -23.88
C TYR A 328 10.99 -9.31 -24.52
N CYS A 329 9.83 -9.66 -25.08
CA CYS A 329 9.79 -10.65 -26.16
C CYS A 329 10.47 -9.97 -27.36
N GLY A 330 11.51 -10.58 -27.93
CA GLY A 330 12.43 -9.90 -28.86
C GLY A 330 11.71 -9.15 -29.98
N TYR A 331 12.10 -7.89 -30.22
CA TYR A 331 11.58 -7.06 -31.32
C TYR A 331 11.84 -7.68 -32.70
N ASP A 332 12.78 -8.64 -32.79
CA ASP A 332 13.14 -9.37 -34.00
C ASP A 332 12.16 -10.53 -34.31
N VAL A 333 11.20 -10.80 -33.43
CA VAL A 333 10.17 -11.81 -33.65
C VAL A 333 8.91 -11.13 -34.15
N VAL A 334 8.79 -11.02 -35.47
CA VAL A 334 7.52 -10.66 -36.13
C VAL A 334 6.60 -11.85 -36.00
N HIS A 335 5.74 -11.83 -34.99
CA HIS A 335 4.63 -12.76 -34.87
C HIS A 335 3.57 -12.40 -35.92
N ASP A 336 3.04 -13.39 -36.64
CA ASP A 336 1.91 -13.20 -37.53
C ASP A 336 0.67 -12.67 -36.75
N GLU A 337 -0.31 -12.07 -37.45
CA GLU A 337 -1.49 -11.47 -36.80
C GLU A 337 -2.27 -12.48 -35.95
N GLU A 338 -2.34 -13.76 -36.36
CA GLU A 338 -3.00 -14.82 -35.61
C GLU A 338 -2.26 -15.18 -34.33
N THR A 339 -0.93 -15.26 -34.39
CA THR A 339 -0.04 -15.49 -33.25
C THR A 339 -0.10 -14.31 -32.30
N MET A 340 -0.08 -13.07 -32.79
CA MET A 340 -0.27 -11.90 -31.94
C MET A 340 -1.65 -11.87 -31.31
N GLN A 341 -2.71 -12.19 -32.05
CA GLN A 341 -4.07 -12.31 -31.52
C GLN A 341 -4.15 -13.41 -30.47
N SER A 342 -3.50 -14.56 -30.68
CA SER A 342 -3.45 -15.67 -29.73
C SER A 342 -2.68 -15.33 -28.44
N ILE A 343 -1.57 -14.59 -28.54
CA ILE A 343 -0.78 -14.10 -27.40
C ILE A 343 -1.53 -12.98 -26.65
N THR A 344 -2.36 -12.21 -27.36
CA THR A 344 -3.21 -11.14 -26.79
C THR A 344 -4.65 -11.58 -26.55
N LEU A 345 -4.94 -12.90 -26.59
CA LEU A 345 -6.24 -13.48 -26.21
C LEU A 345 -6.44 -13.26 -24.71
N SER A 346 -6.83 -12.05 -24.37
CA SER A 346 -7.26 -11.71 -23.03
C SER A 346 -8.71 -12.12 -22.86
N ASN A 347 -9.02 -12.65 -21.68
CA ASN A 347 -10.41 -12.82 -21.24
C ASN A 347 -11.10 -11.45 -20.99
N TRP A 348 -10.36 -10.34 -21.14
CA TRP A 348 -10.78 -9.00 -20.79
C TRP A 348 -10.78 -8.06 -21.99
N LYS A 349 -11.81 -7.21 -22.04
CA LYS A 349 -11.84 -6.00 -22.87
C LYS A 349 -11.69 -4.77 -21.98
N PRO A 350 -10.58 -4.03 -22.04
CA PRO A 350 -10.47 -2.77 -21.32
C PRO A 350 -11.59 -1.80 -21.72
N LEU A 351 -12.26 -1.23 -20.73
CA LEU A 351 -13.33 -0.24 -20.94
C LEU A 351 -12.79 1.15 -21.28
N HIS A 352 -11.54 1.41 -20.91
CA HIS A 352 -10.83 2.63 -21.21
C HIS A 352 -9.42 2.32 -21.72
N LYS A 353 -8.95 3.02 -22.75
CA LYS A 353 -7.64 2.78 -23.38
C LYS A 353 -6.48 3.10 -22.45
N HIS A 354 -6.63 4.14 -21.64
CA HIS A 354 -5.61 4.61 -20.72
C HIS A 354 -5.98 4.33 -19.26
N VAL A 355 -5.00 4.38 -18.37
CA VAL A 355 -5.27 4.39 -16.93
C VAL A 355 -5.99 5.68 -16.55
N ILE A 356 -6.95 5.58 -15.63
CA ILE A 356 -7.71 6.72 -15.15
C ILE A 356 -7.06 7.22 -13.87
N LEU A 357 -6.84 8.53 -13.80
CA LEU A 357 -6.17 9.21 -12.71
C LEU A 357 -7.16 10.17 -12.04
N PRO A 358 -6.99 10.45 -10.74
CA PRO A 358 -7.86 11.40 -10.04
C PRO A 358 -7.65 12.82 -10.56
N GLY A 359 -8.74 13.59 -10.53
CA GLY A 359 -8.72 15.01 -10.88
C GLY A 359 -7.98 15.84 -9.84
N GLU A 360 -7.56 17.06 -10.22
CA GLU A 360 -6.82 17.96 -9.33
C GLU A 360 -7.58 18.30 -8.05
N GLU A 361 -8.90 18.48 -8.14
CA GLU A 361 -9.76 18.77 -6.99
C GLU A 361 -9.79 17.60 -6.00
N GLU A 362 -9.88 16.35 -6.47
CA GLU A 362 -9.83 15.18 -5.58
C GLU A 362 -8.46 15.08 -4.89
N ILE A 363 -7.37 15.38 -5.59
CA ILE A 363 -6.02 15.33 -5.01
C ILE A 363 -5.83 16.40 -3.92
N LYS A 364 -6.43 17.59 -4.09
CA LYS A 364 -6.40 18.66 -3.07
C LYS A 364 -7.14 18.25 -1.80
N HIS A 365 -8.29 17.60 -1.93
CA HIS A 365 -9.12 17.19 -0.79
C HIS A 365 -8.66 15.87 -0.17
N ASN A 366 -8.13 14.95 -0.97
CA ASN A 366 -7.63 13.65 -0.53
C ASN A 366 -6.23 13.41 -1.09
N SER A 367 -5.21 13.74 -0.29
CA SER A 367 -3.81 13.56 -0.68
C SER A 367 -3.43 12.10 -1.01
N ARG A 368 -4.24 11.10 -0.63
CA ARG A 368 -4.00 9.68 -0.91
C ARG A 368 -4.39 9.29 -2.33
N SER A 369 -5.33 10.01 -2.95
CA SER A 369 -5.73 9.76 -4.34
C SER A 369 -4.59 10.05 -5.33
N ARG A 370 -3.61 10.88 -4.95
CA ARG A 370 -2.49 11.34 -5.81
C ARG A 370 -1.69 10.29 -6.57
N SER A 371 -1.77 9.02 -6.19
CA SER A 371 -1.06 7.91 -6.86
C SER A 371 -1.98 6.78 -7.28
N ALA A 372 -3.29 6.99 -7.10
CA ALA A 372 -4.32 6.07 -7.52
C ALA A 372 -4.41 6.01 -9.04
N LYS A 373 -4.68 4.80 -9.51
CA LYS A 373 -4.78 4.42 -10.90
C LYS A 373 -5.91 3.45 -11.04
N LEU A 374 -6.97 3.86 -11.73
CA LEU A 374 -8.12 3.01 -11.99
C LEU A 374 -8.00 2.36 -13.37
N ARG A 375 -8.26 1.05 -13.40
CA ARG A 375 -8.45 0.25 -14.61
C ARG A 375 -9.80 -0.43 -14.54
N ALA A 376 -10.54 -0.38 -15.64
CA ALA A 376 -11.82 -1.04 -15.78
C ALA A 376 -11.83 -1.94 -17.01
N ALA A 377 -12.44 -3.11 -16.91
CA ALA A 377 -12.55 -4.06 -18.00
C ALA A 377 -13.85 -4.86 -17.94
N VAL A 378 -14.24 -5.42 -19.07
CA VAL A 378 -15.38 -6.35 -19.21
C VAL A 378 -14.85 -7.73 -19.53
N LYS A 379 -15.42 -8.76 -18.88
CA LYS A 379 -15.11 -10.15 -19.19
C LYS A 379 -15.75 -10.58 -20.50
N LEU A 380 -14.94 -11.13 -21.41
CA LEU A 380 -15.37 -11.60 -22.74
C LEU A 380 -15.47 -13.13 -22.84
N LYS A 381 -14.67 -13.88 -22.07
CA LYS A 381 -14.59 -15.35 -22.11
C LYS A 381 -14.63 -15.92 -20.71
#